data_AF-A0A3C0Z093-F1
#
_entry.id   AF-A0A3C0Z093-F1
#
_cell.length_a   1.000
_cell.length_b   1.000
_cell.length_c   1.000
_cell.angle_alpha   90.00
_cell.angle_beta   90.00
_cell.angle_gamma   90.00
#
_symmetry.space_group_name_H-M   'P 1'
#
loop_
_entity.id
_entity.type
_entity.pdbx_description
1 polymer ?
#
loop_
_entity_poly.entity_id
_entity_poly.type
_entity_poly.pdbx_seq_one_letter_code
_entity_poly.pdbx_strand_id
1 'polypeptide(L)'
;MIKNERQYRITKAQAAKFADALTNFRTELVEPLHPLLIKAHEDALKSQMADLEEELREYESLRAGNFDWGELNVIAELPKALIRARIAKRLSQKDLADALGMKEQQIQRYEATEYASASLARITEVVQALGGESESSRFVEDDNH
;
A
#
# COMPACT_ATOMS: atom_id res chain seq x y z
N MET A 1 8.32 -3.05 3.32
CA MET A 1 8.90 -2.36 2.15
C MET A 1 10.09 -1.48 2.54
N ILE A 2 11.25 -1.75 1.91
CA ILE A 2 12.48 -0.96 1.99
C ILE A 2 12.38 0.26 1.08
N LYS A 3 12.70 1.45 1.59
CA LYS A 3 12.54 2.73 0.87
C LYS A 3 13.84 3.31 0.33
N ASN A 4 14.99 2.85 0.82
CA ASN A 4 16.29 3.42 0.46
C ASN A 4 17.46 2.44 0.68
N GLU A 5 18.61 2.82 0.13
CA GLU A 5 19.84 2.01 0.13
C GLU A 5 20.40 1.78 1.55
N ARG A 6 20.16 2.70 2.50
CA ARG A 6 20.57 2.50 3.90
C ARG A 6 19.74 1.39 4.54
N GLN A 7 18.42 1.42 4.36
CA GLN A 7 17.51 0.38 4.84
C GLN A 7 17.83 -0.97 4.17
N TYR A 8 18.07 -0.99 2.85
CA TYR A 8 18.49 -2.20 2.13
C TYR A 8 19.71 -2.87 2.76
N ARG A 9 20.77 -2.10 3.02
CA ARG A 9 22.00 -2.62 3.66
C ARG A 9 21.73 -3.18 5.06
N ILE A 10 20.87 -2.54 5.84
CA ILE A 10 20.51 -2.99 7.19
C ILE A 10 19.69 -4.29 7.11
N THR A 11 18.65 -4.33 6.29
CA THR A 11 17.81 -5.52 6.12
C THR A 11 18.62 -6.70 5.60
N LYS A 12 19.52 -6.48 4.63
CA LYS A 12 20.41 -7.52 4.09
C LYS A 12 21.35 -8.08 5.15
N ALA A 13 21.94 -7.22 5.99
CA ALA A 13 22.76 -7.67 7.11
C ALA A 13 21.95 -8.44 8.17
N GLN A 14 20.70 -8.04 8.40
CA GLN A 14 19.81 -8.74 9.32
C GLN A 14 19.40 -10.13 8.78
N ALA A 15 19.07 -10.25 7.51
CA ALA A 15 18.76 -11.52 6.85
C ALA A 15 19.95 -12.49 6.94
N ALA A 16 21.18 -12.00 6.72
CA ALA A 16 22.40 -12.79 6.88
C ALA A 16 22.54 -13.33 8.32
N LYS A 17 22.31 -12.50 9.34
CA LYS A 17 22.35 -12.95 10.75
C LYS A 17 21.30 -14.02 11.05
N PHE A 18 20.10 -13.92 10.49
CA PHE A 18 19.07 -14.95 10.67
C PHE A 18 19.44 -16.26 9.98
N ALA A 19 20.03 -16.19 8.79
CA ALA A 19 20.54 -17.37 8.07
C ALA A 19 21.68 -18.05 8.86
N ASP A 20 22.60 -17.27 9.41
CA ASP A 20 23.68 -17.77 10.27
C ASP A 20 23.11 -18.41 11.54
N ALA A 21 22.13 -17.77 12.19
CA ALA A 21 21.47 -18.29 13.38
C ALA A 21 20.76 -19.62 13.08
N LEU A 22 20.04 -19.74 11.96
CA LEU A 22 19.39 -21.00 11.54
C LEU A 22 20.41 -22.12 11.28
N THR A 23 21.56 -21.78 10.70
CA THR A 23 22.62 -22.75 10.37
C THR A 23 23.28 -23.28 11.66
N ASN A 24 23.54 -22.39 12.61
CA ASN A 24 24.24 -22.74 13.86
C ASN A 24 23.30 -23.20 14.98
N PHE A 25 21.98 -22.99 14.84
CA PHE A 25 20.98 -23.24 15.87
C PHE A 25 21.09 -24.63 16.50
N ARG A 26 21.27 -25.68 15.67
CA ARG A 26 21.38 -27.07 16.15
C ARG A 26 22.72 -27.40 16.79
N THR A 27 23.78 -26.69 16.41
CA THR A 27 25.15 -26.91 16.88
C THR A 27 25.42 -26.18 18.20
N GLU A 28 24.69 -25.10 18.47
CA GLU A 28 24.80 -24.29 19.69
C GLU A 28 23.88 -24.75 20.83
N LEU A 29 23.10 -25.83 20.66
CA LEU A 29 22.27 -26.40 21.72
C LEU A 29 23.15 -27.01 22.84
N VAL A 30 23.28 -26.27 23.94
CA VAL A 30 24.08 -26.68 25.12
C VAL A 30 23.34 -27.73 25.98
N GLU A 31 22.00 -27.75 25.93
CA GLU A 31 21.16 -28.71 26.66
C GLU A 31 20.08 -29.33 25.74
N PRO A 32 19.61 -30.56 26.02
CA PRO A 32 18.55 -31.18 25.24
C PRO A 32 17.21 -30.45 25.46
N LEU A 33 16.88 -29.52 24.55
CA LEU A 33 15.54 -28.95 24.48
C LEU A 33 14.52 -29.99 23.97
N HIS A 34 13.27 -29.84 24.40
CA HIS A 34 12.16 -30.64 23.89
C HIS A 34 12.02 -30.45 22.36
N PRO A 35 11.87 -31.52 21.56
CA PRO A 35 11.83 -31.42 20.09
C PRO A 35 10.81 -30.43 19.52
N LEU A 36 9.67 -30.29 20.19
CA LEU A 36 8.63 -29.32 19.83
C LEU A 36 9.13 -27.87 19.93
N LEU A 37 9.91 -27.54 20.95
CA LEU A 37 10.46 -26.19 21.15
C LEU A 37 11.51 -25.88 20.09
N ILE A 38 12.39 -26.84 19.79
CA ILE A 38 13.39 -26.71 18.72
C ILE A 38 12.71 -26.39 17.38
N LYS A 39 11.65 -27.14 17.05
CA LYS A 39 10.88 -26.92 15.82
C LYS A 39 10.22 -25.54 15.79
N ALA A 40 9.56 -25.14 16.89
CA ALA A 40 8.90 -23.84 16.97
C ALA A 40 9.88 -22.67 16.80
N HIS A 41 11.09 -22.78 17.37
CA HIS A 41 12.14 -21.79 17.19
C HIS A 41 12.67 -21.74 15.75
N GLU A 42 12.90 -22.90 15.11
CA GLU A 42 13.32 -22.94 13.70
C GLU A 42 12.26 -22.33 12.79
N ASP A 43 10.98 -22.65 13.01
CA ASP A 43 9.88 -22.16 12.20
C ASP A 43 9.72 -20.63 12.37
N ALA A 44 9.87 -20.10 13.59
CA ALA A 44 9.87 -18.66 13.85
C ALA A 44 11.02 -17.92 13.12
N LEU A 45 12.24 -18.47 13.18
CA LEU A 45 13.41 -17.87 12.50
C LEU A 45 13.24 -17.90 10.97
N LYS A 46 12.70 -19.00 10.43
CA LYS A 46 12.40 -19.12 8.99
C LYS A 46 11.36 -18.11 8.54
N SER A 47 10.29 -17.91 9.33
CA SER A 47 9.26 -16.92 9.04
C SER A 47 9.87 -15.51 8.95
N GLN A 48 10.64 -15.11 9.96
CA GLN A 48 11.31 -13.80 9.98
C GLN A 48 12.30 -13.63 8.83
N MET A 49 13.02 -14.68 8.46
CA MET A 49 13.94 -14.64 7.31
C MET A 49 13.17 -14.46 5.99
N ALA A 50 12.06 -15.18 5.82
CA ALA A 50 11.23 -15.10 4.62
C ALA A 50 10.68 -13.67 4.41
N ASP A 51 10.21 -13.03 5.48
CA ASP A 51 9.73 -11.63 5.44
C ASP A 51 10.85 -10.67 4.96
N LEU A 52 12.06 -10.80 5.52
CA LEU A 52 13.19 -9.96 5.14
C LEU A 52 13.64 -10.20 3.69
N GLU A 53 13.65 -11.45 3.25
CA GLU A 53 13.99 -11.78 1.86
C GLU A 53 12.94 -11.26 0.88
N GLU A 54 11.66 -11.26 1.25
CA GLU A 54 10.60 -10.67 0.45
C GLU A 54 10.81 -9.16 0.27
N GLU A 55 11.08 -8.43 1.36
CA GLU A 55 11.37 -6.99 1.27
C GLU A 55 12.61 -6.68 0.39
N LEU A 56 13.63 -7.53 0.47
CA LEU A 56 14.84 -7.40 -0.37
C LEU A 56 14.52 -7.64 -1.84
N ARG A 57 13.77 -8.71 -2.17
CA ARG A 57 13.34 -9.01 -3.55
C ARG A 57 12.49 -7.89 -4.13
N GLU A 58 11.54 -7.38 -3.35
CA GLU A 58 10.69 -6.24 -3.74
C GLU A 58 11.57 -5.03 -4.11
N TYR A 59 12.47 -4.64 -3.21
CA TYR A 59 13.36 -3.49 -3.44
C TYR A 59 14.28 -3.67 -4.65
N GLU A 60 14.89 -4.86 -4.81
CA GLU A 60 15.77 -5.16 -5.92
C GLU A 60 15.02 -5.15 -7.26
N SER A 61 13.79 -5.67 -7.28
CA SER A 61 12.90 -5.61 -8.45
C SER A 61 12.59 -4.17 -8.84
N LEU A 62 12.15 -3.34 -7.89
CA LEU A 62 11.87 -1.92 -8.11
C LEU A 62 13.12 -1.17 -8.59
N ARG A 63 14.29 -1.45 -8.00
CA ARG A 63 15.57 -0.85 -8.39
C ARG A 63 16.01 -1.25 -9.80
N ALA A 64 15.67 -2.46 -10.24
CA ALA A 64 15.90 -2.93 -11.60
C ALA A 64 14.95 -2.28 -12.64
N GLY A 65 14.01 -1.45 -12.19
CA GLY A 65 13.03 -0.79 -13.06
C GLY A 65 11.78 -1.62 -13.31
N ASN A 66 11.62 -2.75 -12.61
CA ASN A 66 10.41 -3.56 -12.66
C ASN A 66 9.34 -2.91 -11.78
N PHE A 67 8.78 -1.81 -12.27
CA PHE A 67 7.68 -1.09 -11.65
C PHE A 67 6.52 -1.05 -12.64
N ASP A 68 5.35 -1.53 -12.21
CA ASP A 68 4.12 -1.38 -12.99
C ASP A 68 3.59 0.04 -12.83
N TRP A 69 3.69 0.82 -13.90
CA TRP A 69 3.19 2.19 -13.96
C TRP A 69 1.65 2.27 -13.95
N GLY A 70 0.95 1.12 -14.03
CA GLY A 70 -0.50 1.04 -14.02
C GLY A 70 -1.15 1.86 -12.91
N GLU A 71 -0.67 1.75 -11.67
CA GLU A 71 -1.22 2.49 -10.53
C GLU A 71 -1.07 4.02 -10.68
N LEU A 72 0.08 4.50 -11.16
CA LEU A 72 0.30 5.93 -11.38
C LEU A 72 -0.53 6.47 -12.55
N ASN A 73 -0.74 5.65 -13.58
CA ASN A 73 -1.62 6.00 -14.70
C ASN A 73 -3.08 6.13 -14.25
N VAL A 74 -3.53 5.30 -13.31
CA VAL A 74 -4.87 5.43 -12.70
C VAL A 74 -5.02 6.77 -11.98
N ILE A 75 -4.00 7.19 -11.23
CA ILE A 75 -4.00 8.50 -10.55
C ILE A 75 -4.05 9.64 -11.59
N ALA A 76 -3.28 9.55 -12.68
CA ALA A 76 -3.28 10.56 -13.73
C ALA A 76 -4.65 10.70 -14.42
N GLU A 77 -5.39 9.61 -14.58
CA GLU A 77 -6.71 9.59 -15.21
C GLU A 77 -7.87 9.86 -14.23
N LEU A 78 -7.59 9.91 -12.92
CA LEU A 78 -8.59 10.12 -11.88
C LEU A 78 -9.44 11.39 -12.12
N PRO A 79 -8.88 12.57 -12.42
CA PRO A 79 -9.71 13.77 -12.57
C PRO A 79 -10.74 13.66 -13.69
N LYS A 80 -10.34 13.09 -14.84
CA LYS A 80 -11.25 12.81 -15.95
C LYS A 80 -12.27 11.73 -15.58
N ALA A 81 -11.87 10.75 -14.76
CA ALA A 81 -12.79 9.74 -14.24
C ALA A 81 -13.88 10.36 -13.34
N LEU A 82 -13.56 11.37 -12.51
CA LEU A 82 -14.55 12.07 -11.69
C LEU A 82 -15.61 12.77 -12.55
N ILE A 83 -15.18 13.48 -13.59
CA ILE A 83 -16.09 14.17 -14.52
C ILE A 83 -17.00 13.15 -15.22
N ARG A 84 -16.42 12.06 -15.73
CA ARG A 84 -17.17 10.95 -16.35
C ARG A 84 -18.17 10.32 -15.39
N ALA A 85 -17.79 10.09 -14.14
CA ALA A 85 -18.65 9.53 -13.11
C ALA A 85 -19.83 10.46 -12.81
N ARG A 86 -19.60 11.77 -12.66
CA ARG A 86 -20.68 12.76 -12.52
C ARG A 86 -21.68 12.68 -13.67
N ILE A 87 -21.19 12.67 -14.91
CA ILE A 87 -22.02 12.58 -16.12
C ILE A 87 -22.79 11.26 -16.16
N ALA A 88 -22.14 10.13 -15.85
CA ALA A 88 -22.77 8.82 -15.80
C ALA A 88 -23.92 8.76 -14.77
N LYS A 89 -23.77 9.45 -13.64
CA LYS A 89 -24.83 9.62 -12.62
C LYS A 89 -25.87 10.67 -12.98
N ARG A 90 -25.77 11.30 -14.15
CA ARG A 90 -26.66 12.38 -14.64
C ARG A 90 -26.75 13.58 -13.69
N LEU A 91 -25.70 13.81 -12.90
CA LEU A 91 -25.61 14.97 -12.01
C LEU A 91 -25.13 16.17 -12.82
N SER A 92 -25.80 17.30 -12.67
CA SER A 92 -25.26 18.58 -13.12
C SER A 92 -24.10 19.02 -12.21
N GLN A 93 -23.32 20.01 -12.64
CA GLN A 93 -22.28 20.61 -11.78
C GLN A 93 -22.89 21.26 -10.54
N LYS A 94 -24.13 21.77 -10.65
CA LYS A 94 -24.91 22.27 -9.52
C LYS A 94 -25.28 21.16 -8.55
N ASP A 95 -25.77 20.02 -9.04
CA ASP A 95 -26.16 18.90 -8.16
C ASP A 95 -24.97 18.37 -7.36
N LEU A 96 -23.79 18.27 -8.00
CA LEU A 96 -22.55 17.89 -7.31
C LEU A 96 -22.11 18.95 -6.30
N ALA A 97 -22.27 20.24 -6.63
CA ALA A 97 -21.95 21.33 -5.73
C ALA A 97 -22.87 21.31 -4.49
N ASP A 98 -24.17 21.09 -4.69
CA ASP A 98 -25.17 20.99 -3.64
C ASP A 98 -24.88 19.79 -2.71
N ALA A 99 -24.53 18.62 -3.28
CA ALA A 99 -24.14 17.43 -2.52
C ALA A 99 -22.89 17.65 -1.65
N LEU A 100 -21.99 18.54 -2.07
CA LEU A 100 -20.75 18.88 -1.38
C LEU A 100 -20.84 20.18 -0.56
N GLY A 101 -22.02 20.80 -0.46
CA GLY A 101 -22.23 22.05 0.27
C GLY A 101 -21.39 23.23 -0.27
N MET A 102 -21.15 23.29 -1.58
CA MET A 102 -20.34 24.33 -2.21
C MET A 102 -21.05 25.07 -3.34
N LYS A 103 -20.45 26.16 -3.82
CA LYS A 103 -20.99 26.93 -4.95
C LYS A 103 -20.72 26.21 -6.27
N GLU A 104 -21.70 26.21 -7.19
CA GLU A 104 -21.56 25.63 -8.53
C GLU A 104 -20.32 26.11 -9.29
N GLN A 105 -20.01 27.41 -9.21
CA GLN A 105 -18.81 28.00 -9.83
C GLN A 105 -17.50 27.33 -9.36
N GLN A 106 -17.48 26.77 -8.15
CA GLN A 106 -16.33 26.04 -7.63
C GLN A 106 -16.15 24.70 -8.36
N ILE A 107 -17.23 23.96 -8.59
CA ILE A 107 -17.21 22.71 -9.35
C ILE A 107 -16.86 22.98 -10.82
N GLN A 108 -17.44 24.03 -11.43
CA GLN A 108 -17.07 24.47 -12.78
C GLN A 108 -15.57 24.74 -12.91
N ARG A 109 -14.99 25.46 -11.94
CA ARG A 109 -13.55 25.75 -11.94
C ARG A 109 -12.70 24.48 -11.78
N TYR A 110 -13.13 23.55 -10.93
CA TYR A 110 -12.45 22.26 -10.81
C TYR A 110 -12.52 21.47 -12.11
N GLU A 111 -13.70 21.27 -12.71
CA GLU A 111 -13.81 20.49 -13.94
C GLU A 111 -13.11 21.15 -15.13
N ALA A 112 -13.13 22.48 -15.23
CA ALA A 112 -12.42 23.22 -16.28
C ALA A 112 -10.89 23.08 -16.20
N THR A 113 -10.37 22.75 -15.02
CA THR A 113 -8.92 22.56 -14.79
C THR A 113 -8.57 21.09 -14.55
N GLU A 114 -9.49 20.16 -14.84
CA GLU A 114 -9.33 18.73 -14.50
C GLU A 114 -8.85 18.55 -13.05
N TYR A 115 -9.47 19.28 -12.13
CA TYR A 115 -9.19 19.31 -10.71
C TYR A 115 -7.73 19.65 -10.32
N ALA A 116 -6.91 20.21 -11.21
CA ALA A 116 -5.51 20.52 -10.93
C ALA A 116 -5.28 21.45 -9.71
N SER A 117 -6.29 22.24 -9.35
CA SER A 117 -6.28 23.15 -8.19
C SER A 117 -6.98 22.60 -6.94
N ALA A 118 -7.56 21.40 -7.02
CA ALA A 118 -8.22 20.78 -5.88
C ALA A 118 -7.20 20.12 -4.95
N SER A 119 -7.42 20.21 -3.64
CA SER A 119 -6.64 19.45 -2.68
C SER A 119 -7.01 17.96 -2.74
N LEU A 120 -6.10 17.08 -2.30
CA LEU A 120 -6.39 15.65 -2.21
C LEU A 120 -7.63 15.36 -1.36
N ALA A 121 -7.79 16.06 -0.22
CA ALA A 121 -8.98 15.95 0.61
C ALA A 121 -10.27 16.29 -0.18
N ARG A 122 -10.23 17.32 -1.02
CA ARG A 122 -11.35 17.69 -1.89
C ARG A 122 -11.63 16.64 -2.95
N ILE A 123 -10.60 16.03 -3.54
CA ILE A 123 -10.77 14.91 -4.47
C ILE A 123 -11.50 13.75 -3.77
N THR A 124 -11.09 13.39 -2.56
CA THR A 124 -11.72 12.33 -1.77
C THR A 124 -13.19 12.63 -1.48
N GLU A 125 -13.52 13.87 -1.06
CA GLU A 125 -14.91 14.31 -0.87
C GLU A 125 -15.74 14.13 -2.16
N VAL A 126 -15.19 14.51 -3.32
CA VAL A 126 -15.85 14.38 -4.62
C VAL A 126 -16.05 12.90 -4.98
N VAL A 127 -15.06 12.05 -4.76
CA VAL A 127 -15.18 10.59 -4.98
C VAL A 127 -16.33 10.04 -4.14
N GLN A 128 -16.40 10.39 -2.85
CA GLN A 128 -17.47 9.95 -1.95
C GLN A 128 -18.85 10.46 -2.39
N ALA A 129 -18.97 11.73 -2.77
CA ALA A 129 -20.22 12.29 -3.29
C ALA A 129 -20.67 11.60 -4.60
N LEU A 130 -19.72 11.14 -5.40
CA LEU A 130 -19.97 10.34 -6.60
C LEU A 130 -20.19 8.85 -6.30
N GLY A 131 -20.25 8.44 -5.03
CA GLY A 131 -20.53 7.07 -4.59
C GLY A 131 -19.34 6.12 -4.70
N GLY A 132 -18.12 6.64 -4.78
CA GLY A 132 -16.92 5.86 -4.58
C GLY A 132 -16.71 5.60 -3.09
N GLU A 133 -16.62 4.33 -2.71
CA GLU A 133 -16.19 3.95 -1.37
C GLU A 133 -14.67 4.07 -1.30
N SER A 134 -14.16 4.83 -0.33
CA SER A 134 -12.73 4.77 0.00
C SER A 134 -12.49 3.48 0.76
N GLU A 135 -11.73 2.54 0.20
CA GLU A 135 -11.38 1.25 0.81
C GLU A 135 -10.49 1.36 2.08
N SER A 136 -10.54 2.47 2.82
CA SER A 136 -9.85 2.57 4.12
C SER A 136 -10.41 1.62 5.20
N SER A 137 -11.49 0.88 4.92
CA SER A 137 -12.13 -0.03 5.87
C SER A 137 -11.95 -1.52 5.55
N ARG A 138 -11.17 -1.92 4.52
CA ARG A 138 -11.03 -3.32 4.10
C ARG A 138 -9.81 -4.07 4.67
N PHE A 139 -9.00 -3.44 5.52
CA PHE A 139 -7.75 -4.02 6.05
C PHE A 139 -7.79 -4.42 7.52
N VAL A 140 -8.97 -4.53 8.14
CA VAL A 140 -9.12 -5.09 9.48
C VAL A 140 -10.28 -6.07 9.44
N GLU A 141 -9.98 -7.33 9.13
CA GLU A 141 -10.71 -8.55 9.54
C GLU A 141 -10.30 -9.68 8.58
N ASP A 142 -9.16 -10.29 8.85
CA ASP A 142 -8.89 -11.70 8.53
C ASP A 142 -7.66 -12.12 9.35
N ASP A 143 -7.86 -12.26 10.67
CA ASP A 143 -7.01 -13.07 11.54
C ASP A 143 -7.72 -13.28 12.88
N ASN A 144 -8.63 -14.25 12.91
CA ASN A 144 -8.98 -15.00 14.12
C ASN A 144 -9.75 -16.27 13.72
N HIS A 145 -9.04 -17.35 13.43
CA HIS A 145 -9.51 -18.73 13.54
C HIS A 145 -8.42 -19.59 14.18
#